data_AF-A0A9D9DWC5-F1
#
_entry.id   AF-A0A9D9DWC5-F1
#
_cell.length_a   1.000
_cell.length_b   1.000
_cell.length_c   1.000
_cell.angle_alpha   90.00
_cell.angle_beta   90.00
_cell.angle_gamma   90.00
#
_symmetry.space_group_name_H-M   'P 1'
#
loop_
_entity.id
_entity.type
_entity.pdbx_description
1 polymer ?
#
loop_
_entity_poly.entity_id
_entity_poly.type
_entity_poly.pdbx_seq_one_letter_code
_entity_poly.pdbx_strand_id
1 'polypeptide(L)'
;MEKATIWKSGVKKAYYGFLIENLGSILAVIVGIIGAGAGVAGLLQGEVRVGPMILSILLGIATVVGYIIYLIGINGIKKATAGGPDAPATSNLFIGVILGLVGTIVGFIPLAGIVGSIVGFVGLIFMLIGFNKMKNSTTLPALAASGSSKLFIAMILGLVGGLLGLIPVAGAIIKAILSIVCLILGIMGWASIAKSELRA
;
A
#
# COMPACT_ATOMS: atom_id res chain seq x y z
N MET A 1 20.65 11.47 18.28
CA MET A 1 19.28 11.84 18.73
C MET A 1 18.37 12.25 17.57
N GLU A 2 18.79 13.15 16.68
CA GLU A 2 17.97 13.63 15.55
C GLU A 2 17.43 12.49 14.64
N LYS A 3 18.29 11.55 14.22
CA LYS A 3 17.90 10.41 13.38
C LYS A 3 16.83 9.51 14.02
N ALA A 4 16.89 9.30 15.33
CA ALA A 4 15.92 8.49 16.07
C ALA A 4 14.53 9.15 16.11
N THR A 5 14.48 10.48 16.29
CA THR A 5 13.23 11.26 16.22
C THR A 5 12.63 11.24 14.82
N ILE A 6 13.45 11.43 13.80
CA ILE A 6 13.03 11.37 12.39
C ILE A 6 12.48 9.97 12.07
N TRP A 7 13.13 8.91 12.55
CA TRP A 7 12.67 7.54 12.39
C TRP A 7 11.29 7.32 13.01
N LYS A 8 11.11 7.62 14.30
CA LYS A 8 9.82 7.41 14.98
C LYS A 8 8.70 8.17 14.29
N SER A 9 8.94 9.44 13.93
CA SER A 9 7.97 10.26 13.19
C SER A 9 7.65 9.68 11.81
N GLY A 10 8.68 9.26 11.06
CA GLY A 10 8.55 8.64 9.75
C GLY A 10 7.74 7.34 9.80
N VAL A 11 8.08 6.43 10.72
CA VAL A 11 7.38 5.15 10.89
C VAL A 11 5.93 5.35 11.31
N LYS A 12 5.65 6.30 12.21
CA LYS A 12 4.27 6.63 12.62
C LYS A 12 3.43 7.07 11.42
N LYS A 13 3.96 7.98 10.59
CA LYS A 13 3.28 8.44 9.36
C LYS A 13 3.13 7.31 8.35
N ALA A 14 4.15 6.47 8.17
CA ALA A 14 4.07 5.32 7.29
C ALA A 14 2.96 4.35 7.73
N TYR A 15 2.84 4.07 9.03
CA TYR A 15 1.79 3.21 9.56
C TYR A 15 0.38 3.76 9.30
N TYR A 16 0.12 5.03 9.65
CA TYR A 16 -1.22 5.60 9.44
C TYR A 16 -1.54 5.80 7.95
N GLY A 17 -0.54 6.18 7.14
CA GLY A 17 -0.71 6.28 5.69
C GLY A 17 -1.10 4.94 5.07
N PHE A 18 -0.37 3.87 5.43
CA PHE A 18 -0.68 2.50 5.01
C PHE A 18 -2.10 2.08 5.40
N LEU A 19 -2.52 2.36 6.64
CA LEU A 19 -3.88 2.03 7.11
C LEU A 19 -4.96 2.74 6.30
N ILE A 20 -4.83 4.06 6.12
CA ILE A 20 -5.82 4.86 5.38
C ILE A 20 -5.89 4.40 3.92
N GLU A 21 -4.74 4.16 3.30
CA GLU A 21 -4.63 3.70 1.91
C GLU A 21 -5.26 2.32 1.68
N ASN A 22 -4.94 1.35 2.55
CA ASN A 22 -5.48 -0.01 2.40
C ASN A 22 -6.97 -0.08 2.77
N LEU A 23 -7.41 0.61 3.82
CA LEU A 23 -8.84 0.66 4.17
C LEU A 23 -9.65 1.38 3.10
N GLY A 24 -9.17 2.53 2.60
CA GLY A 24 -9.81 3.25 1.50
C GLY A 24 -9.94 2.38 0.26
N SER A 25 -8.89 1.66 -0.12
CA SER A 25 -8.88 0.77 -1.28
C SER A 25 -9.82 -0.44 -1.12
N ILE A 26 -9.84 -1.09 0.05
CA ILE A 26 -10.75 -2.20 0.33
C ILE A 26 -12.22 -1.75 0.28
N LEU A 27 -12.52 -0.61 0.92
CA LEU A 27 -13.87 -0.03 0.90
C LEU A 27 -14.28 0.37 -0.53
N ALA A 28 -13.36 0.92 -1.32
CA ALA A 28 -13.63 1.28 -2.72
C ALA A 28 -14.02 0.05 -3.55
N VAL A 29 -13.36 -1.09 -3.35
CA VAL A 29 -13.72 -2.36 -4.00
C VAL A 29 -15.11 -2.82 -3.58
N ILE A 30 -15.44 -2.79 -2.29
CA ILE A 30 -16.76 -3.19 -1.78
C ILE A 30 -17.86 -2.30 -2.38
N VAL A 31 -17.67 -0.98 -2.35
CA VAL A 31 -18.62 -0.02 -2.93
C VAL A 31 -18.74 -0.19 -4.44
N GLY A 32 -17.64 -0.49 -5.14
CA GLY A 32 -17.65 -0.79 -6.57
C GLY A 32 -18.49 -2.02 -6.92
N ILE A 33 -18.38 -3.11 -6.15
CA ILE A 33 -19.19 -4.32 -6.35
C ILE A 33 -20.68 -4.03 -6.11
N ILE A 34 -21.02 -3.34 -5.01
CA ILE A 34 -22.40 -2.95 -4.69
C ILE A 34 -22.95 -1.99 -5.75
N GLY A 35 -22.14 -1.02 -6.17
CA GLY A 35 -22.48 -0.01 -7.16
C GLY A 35 -22.71 -0.60 -8.54
N ALA A 36 -21.92 -1.60 -8.97
CA ALA A 36 -22.14 -2.31 -10.23
C ALA A 36 -23.49 -3.06 -10.23
N GLY A 37 -23.80 -3.77 -9.14
CA GLY A 37 -25.11 -4.44 -9.00
C GLY A 37 -26.29 -3.47 -8.98
N ALA A 38 -26.16 -2.36 -8.26
CA ALA A 38 -27.17 -1.32 -8.17
C ALA A 38 -27.32 -0.51 -9.48
N GLY A 39 -26.24 -0.32 -10.23
CA GLY A 39 -26.24 0.39 -11.51
C GLY A 39 -26.93 -0.41 -12.62
N VAL A 40 -26.70 -1.72 -12.67
CA VAL A 40 -27.45 -2.62 -13.57
C VAL A 40 -28.94 -2.61 -13.24
N ALA A 41 -29.30 -2.72 -11.95
CA ALA A 41 -30.70 -2.64 -11.52
C ALA A 41 -31.35 -1.28 -11.84
N GLY A 42 -30.63 -0.18 -11.61
CA GLY A 42 -31.10 1.18 -11.90
C GLY A 42 -31.29 1.44 -13.40
N LEU A 43 -30.37 0.98 -14.26
CA LEU A 43 -30.50 1.07 -15.72
C LEU A 43 -31.73 0.32 -16.23
N LEU A 44 -32.03 -0.86 -15.67
CA LEU A 44 -33.24 -1.62 -16.01
C LEU A 44 -34.54 -0.94 -15.54
N GLN A 45 -34.44 -0.02 -14.58
CA GLN A 45 -35.57 0.71 -13.99
C GLN A 45 -35.64 2.19 -14.43
N GLY A 46 -34.72 2.65 -15.30
CA GLY A 46 -34.66 4.04 -15.75
C GLY A 46 -34.14 5.04 -14.70
N GLU A 47 -33.53 4.57 -13.61
CA GLU A 47 -33.01 5.41 -12.53
C GLU A 47 -31.50 5.67 -12.66
N VAL A 48 -31.09 6.94 -12.53
CA VAL A 48 -29.68 7.32 -12.39
C VAL A 48 -29.33 7.42 -10.91
N ARG A 49 -28.60 6.43 -10.37
CA ARG A 49 -28.19 6.39 -8.95
C ARG A 49 -26.82 7.04 -8.74
N VAL A 50 -26.81 8.27 -8.20
CA VAL A 50 -25.60 9.09 -7.94
C VAL A 50 -24.90 8.80 -6.60
N GLY A 51 -25.58 8.21 -5.61
CA GLY A 51 -25.02 7.96 -4.27
C GLY A 51 -23.75 7.09 -4.25
N PRO A 52 -23.75 5.90 -4.88
CA PRO A 52 -22.55 5.04 -4.95
C PRO A 52 -21.36 5.73 -5.65
N MET A 53 -21.63 6.58 -6.64
CA MET A 53 -20.59 7.33 -7.37
C MET A 53 -19.86 8.33 -6.47
N ILE A 54 -20.59 9.12 -5.67
CA ILE A 54 -20.00 10.10 -4.74
C ILE A 54 -19.13 9.39 -3.70
N LEU A 55 -19.60 8.28 -3.15
CA LEU A 55 -18.84 7.50 -2.17
C LEU A 55 -17.55 6.92 -2.77
N SER A 56 -17.60 6.40 -3.99
CA SER A 56 -16.39 5.93 -4.70
C SER A 56 -15.36 7.04 -4.91
N ILE A 57 -15.79 8.26 -5.22
CA ILE A 57 -14.89 9.42 -5.37
C ILE A 57 -14.23 9.75 -4.02
N LEU A 58 -15.01 9.83 -2.93
CA LEU A 58 -14.48 10.11 -1.59
C LEU A 58 -13.47 9.06 -1.13
N LEU A 59 -13.73 7.78 -1.42
CA LEU A 59 -12.81 6.69 -1.10
C LEU A 59 -11.53 6.76 -1.95
N GLY A 60 -11.65 7.12 -3.24
CA GLY A 60 -10.48 7.39 -4.09
C GLY A 60 -9.60 8.51 -3.53
N ILE A 61 -10.21 9.61 -3.08
CA ILE A 61 -9.50 10.73 -2.41
C ILE A 61 -8.82 10.23 -1.13
N ALA A 62 -9.52 9.47 -0.29
CA ALA A 62 -8.96 8.93 0.94
C ALA A 62 -7.74 8.03 0.66
N THR A 63 -7.80 7.17 -0.36
CA THR A 63 -6.68 6.34 -0.81
C THR A 63 -5.47 7.19 -1.21
N VAL A 64 -5.68 8.25 -2.01
CA VAL A 64 -4.60 9.16 -2.42
C VAL A 64 -3.98 9.89 -1.22
N VAL A 65 -4.81 10.38 -0.29
CA VAL A 65 -4.34 11.02 0.95
C VAL A 65 -3.53 10.04 1.80
N GLY A 66 -4.01 8.81 1.95
CA GLY A 66 -3.28 7.74 2.64
C GLY A 66 -1.90 7.50 2.02
N TYR A 67 -1.82 7.43 0.69
CA TYR A 67 -0.56 7.30 -0.04
C TYR A 67 0.40 8.48 0.17
N ILE A 68 -0.10 9.71 0.20
CA ILE A 68 0.72 10.90 0.45
C ILE A 68 1.30 10.86 1.86
N ILE A 69 0.48 10.52 2.87
CA ILE A 69 0.94 10.36 4.25
C ILE A 69 1.98 9.24 4.35
N TYR A 70 1.73 8.13 3.64
CA TYR A 70 2.65 7.00 3.56
C TYR A 70 4.00 7.42 2.95
N LEU A 71 3.98 8.17 1.83
CA LEU A 71 5.15 8.72 1.17
C LEU A 71 5.96 9.64 2.10
N ILE A 72 5.31 10.52 2.84
CA ILE A 72 5.96 11.39 3.83
C ILE A 72 6.63 10.53 4.92
N GLY A 73 5.96 9.46 5.36
CA GLY A 73 6.52 8.51 6.33
C GLY A 73 7.77 7.80 5.83
N ILE A 74 7.72 7.25 4.62
CA ILE A 74 8.87 6.61 3.98
C ILE A 74 10.02 7.59 3.74
N ASN A 75 9.73 8.85 3.36
CA ASN A 75 10.77 9.88 3.25
C ASN A 75 11.46 10.15 4.60
N GLY A 76 10.71 10.15 5.70
CA GLY A 76 11.27 10.23 7.05
C GLY A 76 12.21 9.06 7.34
N ILE A 77 11.78 7.83 7.06
CA ILE A 77 12.60 6.61 7.22
C ILE A 77 13.88 6.66 6.37
N LYS A 78 13.77 7.13 5.11
CA LYS A 78 14.91 7.35 4.21
C LYS A 78 15.90 8.35 4.80
N LYS A 79 15.42 9.50 5.29
CA LYS A 79 16.28 10.51 5.93
C LYS A 79 16.96 9.97 7.19
N ALA A 80 16.24 9.22 8.03
CA ALA A 80 16.79 8.65 9.26
C ALA A 80 17.92 7.62 8.99
N THR A 81 17.85 6.91 7.87
CA THR A 81 18.85 5.90 7.47
C THR A 81 19.92 6.44 6.52
N ALA A 82 19.88 7.74 6.20
CA ALA A 82 20.80 8.36 5.26
C ALA A 82 22.27 8.25 5.73
N GLY A 83 23.16 7.94 4.76
CA GLY A 83 24.59 7.71 4.99
C GLY A 83 24.94 6.38 5.66
N GLY A 84 23.95 5.54 5.99
CA GLY A 84 24.16 4.20 6.54
C GLY A 84 23.95 3.07 5.53
N PRO A 85 24.25 1.81 5.91
CA PRO A 85 24.10 0.65 5.03
C PRO A 85 22.67 0.41 4.53
N ASP A 86 21.67 0.90 5.26
CA ASP A 86 20.25 0.77 4.92
C ASP A 86 19.71 1.85 3.96
N ALA A 87 20.50 2.88 3.66
CA ALA A 87 20.07 3.98 2.79
C ALA A 87 19.62 3.53 1.38
N PRO A 88 20.27 2.55 0.72
CA PRO A 88 19.79 2.04 -0.56
C PRO A 88 18.45 1.30 -0.44
N ALA A 89 18.21 0.61 0.67
CA ALA A 89 16.98 -0.14 0.91
C ALA A 89 15.79 0.81 1.08
N THR A 90 15.94 1.83 1.92
CA THR A 90 14.90 2.83 2.18
C THR A 90 14.70 3.78 0.99
N SER A 91 15.72 4.00 0.17
CA SER A 91 15.60 4.72 -1.11
C SER A 91 14.77 3.94 -2.13
N ASN A 92 14.97 2.62 -2.23
CA ASN A 92 14.13 1.78 -3.09
C ASN A 92 12.67 1.77 -2.62
N LEU A 93 12.42 1.69 -1.31
CA LEU A 93 11.06 1.86 -0.77
C LEU A 93 10.46 3.20 -1.21
N PHE A 94 11.21 4.30 -1.06
CA PHE A 94 10.73 5.63 -1.41
C PHE A 94 10.37 5.76 -2.90
N ILE A 95 11.24 5.28 -3.80
CA ILE A 95 10.97 5.25 -5.24
C ILE A 95 9.73 4.40 -5.53
N GLY A 96 9.64 3.22 -4.90
CA GLY A 96 8.50 2.33 -5.08
C GLY A 96 7.17 2.95 -4.68
N VAL A 97 7.12 3.70 -3.57
CA VAL A 97 5.92 4.43 -3.15
C VAL A 97 5.57 5.59 -4.07
N ILE A 98 6.56 6.31 -4.61
CA ILE A 98 6.30 7.35 -5.63
C ILE A 98 5.64 6.72 -6.85
N LEU A 99 6.21 5.63 -7.37
CA LEU A 99 5.68 4.94 -8.54
C LEU A 99 4.28 4.36 -8.25
N GLY A 100 4.04 3.82 -7.05
CA GLY A 100 2.71 3.37 -6.62
C GLY A 100 1.67 4.49 -6.62
N LEU A 101 2.03 5.67 -6.09
CA LEU A 101 1.16 6.85 -6.09
C LEU A 101 0.88 7.33 -7.52
N VAL A 102 1.91 7.46 -8.36
CA VAL A 102 1.74 7.85 -9.77
C VAL A 102 0.85 6.84 -10.49
N GLY A 103 1.10 5.54 -10.30
CA GLY A 103 0.27 4.46 -10.86
C GLY A 103 -1.19 4.56 -10.44
N THR A 104 -1.44 4.87 -9.17
CA THR A 104 -2.79 5.06 -8.61
C THR A 104 -3.48 6.27 -9.24
N ILE A 105 -2.80 7.41 -9.35
CA ILE A 105 -3.35 8.63 -9.96
C ILE A 105 -3.67 8.41 -11.44
N VAL A 106 -2.73 7.82 -12.20
CA VAL A 106 -2.93 7.48 -13.61
C VAL A 106 -4.07 6.46 -13.77
N GLY A 107 -4.24 5.57 -12.80
CA GLY A 107 -5.35 4.61 -12.74
C GLY A 107 -6.75 5.23 -12.72
N PHE A 108 -6.89 6.48 -12.25
CA PHE A 108 -8.17 7.20 -12.28
C PHE A 108 -8.51 7.79 -13.66
N ILE A 109 -7.56 7.84 -14.60
CA ILE A 109 -7.79 8.37 -15.95
C ILE A 109 -8.39 7.27 -16.83
N PRO A 110 -9.61 7.42 -17.37
CA PRO A 110 -10.19 6.46 -18.30
C PRO A 110 -9.24 6.23 -19.49
N LEU A 111 -9.03 4.97 -19.87
CA LEU A 111 -8.09 4.50 -20.91
C LEU A 111 -6.58 4.47 -20.54
N ALA A 112 -6.13 5.19 -19.51
CA ALA A 112 -4.72 5.15 -19.07
C ALA A 112 -4.46 4.11 -17.95
N GLY A 113 -5.50 3.41 -17.49
CA GLY A 113 -5.40 2.46 -16.37
C GLY A 113 -4.38 1.33 -16.58
N ILE A 114 -4.13 0.92 -17.83
CA ILE A 114 -3.08 -0.08 -18.15
C ILE A 114 -1.69 0.50 -17.85
N VAL A 115 -1.44 1.75 -18.27
CA VAL A 115 -0.18 2.46 -17.98
C VAL A 115 -0.01 2.63 -16.47
N GLY A 116 -1.07 3.03 -15.76
CA GLY A 116 -1.06 3.14 -14.31
C GLY A 116 -0.72 1.81 -13.62
N SER A 117 -1.28 0.70 -14.12
CA SER A 117 -1.00 -0.64 -13.61
C SER A 117 0.46 -1.06 -13.82
N ILE A 118 1.04 -0.76 -14.99
CA ILE A 118 2.47 -1.04 -15.27
C ILE A 118 3.37 -0.23 -14.34
N VAL A 119 3.10 1.08 -14.20
CA VAL A 119 3.88 1.96 -13.31
C VAL A 119 3.78 1.48 -11.86
N GLY A 120 2.57 1.13 -11.39
CA GLY A 120 2.35 0.57 -10.06
C GLY A 120 3.08 -0.75 -9.85
N PHE A 121 3.12 -1.62 -10.87
CA PHE A 121 3.86 -2.88 -10.80
C PHE A 121 5.37 -2.66 -10.68
N VAL A 122 5.95 -1.72 -11.45
CA VAL A 122 7.37 -1.35 -11.29
C VAL A 122 7.61 -0.80 -9.88
N GLY A 123 6.71 0.03 -9.36
CA GLY A 123 6.77 0.51 -7.98
C GLY A 123 6.79 -0.61 -6.95
N LEU A 124 5.95 -1.63 -7.14
CA LEU A 124 5.91 -2.82 -6.31
C LEU A 124 7.25 -3.57 -6.31
N ILE A 125 7.92 -3.71 -7.45
CA ILE A 125 9.25 -4.34 -7.53
C ILE A 125 10.27 -3.56 -6.69
N PHE A 126 10.30 -2.23 -6.78
CA PHE A 126 11.17 -1.40 -5.96
C PHE A 126 10.89 -1.58 -4.45
N MET A 127 9.61 -1.65 -4.06
CA MET A 127 9.22 -1.90 -2.68
C MET A 127 9.65 -3.30 -2.19
N LEU A 128 9.50 -4.34 -3.03
CA LEU A 128 9.98 -5.69 -2.72
C LEU A 128 11.49 -5.72 -2.49
N ILE A 129 12.27 -5.06 -3.37
CA ILE A 129 13.72 -4.96 -3.19
C ILE A 129 14.05 -4.24 -1.88
N GLY A 130 13.34 -3.14 -1.58
CA GLY A 130 13.52 -2.37 -0.35
C GLY A 130 13.27 -3.20 0.91
N PHE A 131 12.11 -3.85 1.02
CA PHE A 131 11.80 -4.70 2.19
C PHE A 131 12.66 -5.96 2.25
N ASN A 132 13.05 -6.55 1.12
CA ASN A 132 13.98 -7.67 1.10
C ASN A 132 15.36 -7.29 1.64
N LYS A 133 15.84 -6.08 1.36
CA LYS A 133 17.09 -5.58 1.95
C LYS A 133 16.90 -5.27 3.44
N MET A 134 15.82 -4.58 3.81
CA MET A 134 15.57 -4.24 5.22
C MET A 134 15.36 -5.45 6.12
N LYS A 135 14.69 -6.52 5.65
CA LYS A 135 14.49 -7.73 6.45
C LYS A 135 15.79 -8.50 6.73
N ASN A 136 16.78 -8.34 5.85
CA ASN A 136 18.10 -8.99 5.94
C ASN A 136 19.18 -8.03 6.48
N SER A 137 18.78 -6.83 6.93
CA SER A 137 19.72 -5.83 7.43
C SER A 137 20.28 -6.24 8.78
N THR A 138 21.59 -6.10 8.94
CA THR A 138 22.31 -6.29 10.21
C THR A 138 22.42 -4.99 11.02
N THR A 139 22.12 -3.84 10.42
CA THR A 139 22.21 -2.51 11.04
C THR A 139 20.86 -1.98 11.52
N LEU A 140 19.75 -2.46 10.97
CA LEU A 140 18.43 -2.15 11.49
C LEU A 140 18.17 -2.88 12.83
N PRO A 141 17.35 -2.29 13.70
CA PRO A 141 16.88 -2.99 14.90
C PRO A 141 16.15 -4.29 14.53
N ALA A 142 16.30 -5.34 15.34
CA ALA A 142 15.69 -6.65 15.08
C ALA A 142 14.17 -6.58 14.84
N LEU A 143 13.46 -5.70 15.58
CA LEU A 143 12.02 -5.47 15.37
C LEU A 143 11.70 -4.81 14.02
N ALA A 144 12.58 -3.96 13.51
CA ALA A 144 12.43 -3.35 12.19
C ALA A 144 12.67 -4.35 11.06
N ALA A 145 13.69 -5.20 11.20
CA ALA A 145 13.97 -6.30 10.26
C ALA A 145 12.82 -7.33 10.25
N SER A 146 12.35 -7.75 11.43
CA SER A 146 11.21 -8.67 11.57
C SER A 146 9.91 -8.08 11.03
N GLY A 147 9.67 -6.78 11.23
CA GLY A 147 8.54 -6.07 10.64
C GLY A 147 8.63 -6.00 9.12
N SER A 148 9.81 -5.71 8.59
CA SER A 148 10.09 -5.69 7.14
C SER A 148 9.90 -7.06 6.49
N SER A 149 10.19 -8.16 7.20
CA SER A 149 9.91 -9.52 6.74
C SER A 149 8.41 -9.75 6.54
N LYS A 150 7.56 -9.27 7.46
CA LYS A 150 6.09 -9.38 7.35
C LYS A 150 5.56 -8.56 6.18
N LEU A 151 6.09 -7.35 5.97
CA LEU A 151 5.74 -6.50 4.82
C LEU A 151 6.17 -7.15 3.51
N PHE A 152 7.36 -7.74 3.46
CA PHE A 152 7.81 -8.50 2.30
C PHE A 152 6.88 -9.68 1.98
N ILE A 153 6.50 -10.48 2.98
CA ILE A 153 5.56 -11.60 2.81
C ILE A 153 4.19 -11.08 2.35
N ALA A 154 3.68 -10.00 2.94
CA ALA A 154 2.42 -9.37 2.53
C ALA A 154 2.44 -8.97 1.04
N MET A 155 3.55 -8.40 0.57
CA MET A 155 3.68 -8.02 -0.85
C MET A 155 3.72 -9.23 -1.79
N ILE A 156 4.41 -10.30 -1.42
CA ILE A 156 4.41 -11.55 -2.20
C ILE A 156 3.01 -12.18 -2.23
N LEU A 157 2.32 -12.23 -1.10
CA LEU A 157 0.93 -12.70 -1.04
C LEU A 157 -0.01 -11.82 -1.86
N GLY A 158 0.20 -10.50 -1.87
CA GLY A 158 -0.53 -9.56 -2.72
C GLY A 158 -0.35 -9.85 -4.20
N LEU A 159 0.88 -10.16 -4.64
CA LEU A 159 1.15 -10.58 -6.02
C LEU A 159 0.46 -11.89 -6.36
N VAL A 160 0.57 -12.90 -5.50
CA VAL A 160 -0.09 -14.20 -5.69
C VAL A 160 -1.60 -14.01 -5.75
N GLY A 161 -2.18 -13.21 -4.85
CA GLY A 161 -3.61 -12.90 -4.86
C GLY A 161 -4.06 -12.11 -6.09
N GLY A 162 -3.20 -11.24 -6.63
CA GLY A 162 -3.43 -10.56 -7.90
C GLY A 162 -3.53 -11.53 -9.07
N LEU A 163 -2.61 -12.50 -9.16
CA LEU A 163 -2.59 -13.52 -10.22
C LEU A 163 -3.75 -14.51 -10.09
N LEU A 164 -4.00 -15.03 -8.89
CA LEU A 164 -5.12 -15.95 -8.64
C LEU A 164 -6.47 -15.27 -8.83
N GLY A 165 -6.54 -13.95 -8.59
CA GLY A 165 -7.72 -13.12 -8.82
C GLY A 165 -8.16 -13.05 -10.28
N LEU A 166 -7.34 -13.48 -11.25
CA LEU A 166 -7.71 -13.56 -12.66
C LEU A 166 -8.64 -14.74 -12.96
N ILE A 167 -8.73 -15.72 -12.06
CA ILE A 167 -9.62 -16.88 -12.21
C ILE A 167 -11.06 -16.44 -11.94
N PRO A 168 -12.01 -16.67 -12.88
CA PRO A 168 -13.40 -16.32 -12.68
C PRO A 168 -14.00 -16.97 -11.42
N VAL A 169 -14.79 -16.21 -10.66
CA VAL A 169 -15.52 -16.63 -9.44
C VAL A 169 -14.61 -17.09 -8.28
N ALA A 170 -13.88 -18.19 -8.42
CA ALA A 170 -12.99 -18.73 -7.39
C ALA A 170 -11.83 -17.76 -7.06
N GLY A 171 -11.26 -17.11 -8.08
CA GLY A 171 -10.16 -16.17 -7.91
C GLY A 171 -10.54 -14.93 -7.10
N ALA A 172 -11.77 -14.44 -7.27
CA ALA A 172 -12.26 -13.28 -6.53
C ALA A 172 -12.32 -13.54 -5.02
N ILE A 173 -12.80 -14.73 -4.63
CA ILE A 173 -12.87 -15.15 -3.22
C ILE A 173 -11.45 -15.29 -2.63
N ILE A 174 -10.56 -15.98 -3.34
CA ILE A 174 -9.17 -16.17 -2.91
C ILE A 174 -8.45 -14.82 -2.76
N LYS A 175 -8.62 -13.91 -3.74
CA LYS A 175 -8.06 -12.56 -3.69
C LYS A 175 -8.58 -11.77 -2.49
N ALA A 176 -9.87 -11.87 -2.17
CA ALA A 176 -10.46 -11.19 -1.01
C ALA A 176 -9.85 -11.70 0.31
N ILE A 177 -9.75 -13.02 0.48
CA ILE A 177 -9.11 -13.64 1.65
C ILE A 177 -7.65 -13.21 1.77
N LEU A 178 -6.88 -13.30 0.69
CA LEU A 178 -5.47 -12.89 0.68
C LEU A 178 -5.31 -11.40 0.99
N SER A 179 -6.22 -10.54 0.53
CA SER A 179 -6.19 -9.10 0.83
C SER A 179 -6.33 -8.82 2.33
N ILE A 180 -7.17 -9.59 3.03
CA ILE A 180 -7.30 -9.50 4.50
C ILE A 180 -6.00 -9.95 5.19
N VAL A 181 -5.42 -11.07 4.74
CA VAL A 181 -4.13 -11.55 5.28
C VAL A 181 -3.02 -10.54 5.05
N CYS A 182 -2.98 -9.91 3.86
CA CYS A 182 -2.02 -8.86 3.53
C CYS A 182 -2.18 -7.64 4.44
N LEU A 183 -3.43 -7.22 4.72
CA LEU A 183 -3.71 -6.12 5.64
C LEU A 183 -3.21 -6.45 7.05
N ILE A 184 -3.50 -7.64 7.57
CA ILE A 184 -3.05 -8.09 8.90
C ILE A 184 -1.52 -8.09 8.98
N LEU A 185 -0.84 -8.71 8.01
CA LEU A 185 0.62 -8.73 7.95
C LEU A 185 1.21 -7.32 7.80
N GLY A 186 0.53 -6.45 7.05
CA GLY A 186 0.87 -5.04 6.92
C GLY A 186 0.85 -4.29 8.25
N ILE A 187 -0.25 -4.46 9.00
CA ILE A 187 -0.43 -3.89 10.34
C ILE A 187 0.65 -4.42 11.29
N MET A 188 0.82 -5.74 11.34
CA MET A 188 1.83 -6.37 12.20
C MET A 188 3.26 -5.93 11.84
N GLY A 189 3.54 -5.80 10.54
CA GLY A 189 4.82 -5.35 10.02
C GLY A 189 5.15 -3.94 10.47
N TRP A 190 4.26 -2.99 10.17
CA TRP A 190 4.43 -1.59 10.57
C TRP A 190 4.41 -1.38 12.08
N ALA A 191 3.54 -2.08 12.82
CA ALA A 191 3.53 -2.03 14.28
C ALA A 191 4.86 -2.52 14.88
N SER A 192 5.49 -3.55 14.30
CA SER A 192 6.82 -4.01 14.74
C SER A 192 7.89 -2.95 14.46
N ILE A 193 7.85 -2.31 13.28
CA ILE A 193 8.79 -1.23 12.95
C ILE A 193 8.55 -0.03 13.89
N ALA A 194 7.31 0.29 14.26
CA ALA A 194 6.98 1.40 15.16
C ALA A 194 7.52 1.20 16.59
N LYS A 195 7.54 -0.05 17.05
CA LYS A 195 8.14 -0.46 18.33
C LYS A 195 9.68 -0.47 18.30
N SER A 196 10.29 -0.42 17.12
CA SER A 196 11.75 -0.39 17.00
C SER A 196 12.35 0.99 17.27
N GLU A 197 13.61 1.02 17.70
CA GLU A 197 14.37 2.25 17.93
C GLU A 197 15.69 2.20 17.18
N LEU A 198 15.90 3.17 16.28
CA LEU A 198 17.20 3.34 15.63
C LEU A 198 18.21 3.76 16.70
N ARG A 199 19.26 2.95 16.88
CA ARG A 199 20.37 3.29 17.76
C ARG A 199 21.09 4.50 17.18
N ALA A 200 21.47 5.44 18.06
CA ALA A 200 22.10 6.70 17.69
C ALA A 200 23.48 6.50 17.08
#